data_AF-A0A810KWD2-F1
#
_entry.id   AF-A0A810KWD2-F1
#
_cell.length_a   1.000
_cell.length_b   1.000
_cell.length_c   1.000
_cell.angle_alpha   90.00
_cell.angle_beta   90.00
_cell.angle_gamma   90.00
#
_symmetry.space_group_name_H-M   'P 1'
#
loop_
_entity.id
_entity.type
_entity.pdbx_description
1 polymer ?
#
loop_
_entity_poly.entity_id
_entity_poly.type
_entity_poly.pdbx_seq_one_letter_code
_entity_poly.pdbx_strand_id
1 'polypeptide(L)'
;MSPVSRKRKKPARRRSAPGLDAIAAEAVTAYRETLAVDGFAAELFTAELLGGWWQGAVAAGTNPEAVPRALVRYAAHRRTEEALAALLALAHLGTSAALRDAARAAATRLTDAGVPAPGWADQVGPVAVLRCALVTDAYGEQTTVLCEYRRGEARHALSALLDHDEADGAVVDAWFSAGPDELFAQTAARVAESDGVAAMASTDPGRAARLLRAGFARLDEWAEPTDSEDLPQYRALALARLRDMPGDAEIGAGELTGTGDRETPAGSSSGGAAPVPRTAPPARRHPVRTRSTRSTGCWRRTWSARQWRGSWLRPRPRRSPGMRRPRWPPRRG
;
A
#
# COMPACT_ATOMS: atom_id res chain seq x y z
N MET A 1 23.79 30.65 -62.15
CA MET A 1 23.10 29.59 -61.37
C MET A 1 23.59 29.66 -59.94
N SER A 2 22.74 30.09 -59.01
CA SER A 2 23.09 30.18 -57.58
C SER A 2 22.72 28.87 -56.87
N PRO A 3 23.56 28.31 -55.99
CA PRO A 3 23.24 27.08 -55.29
C PRO A 3 22.25 27.35 -54.15
N VAL A 4 21.12 26.65 -54.18
CA VAL A 4 20.10 26.70 -53.14
C VAL A 4 20.58 25.93 -51.91
N SER A 5 20.89 26.68 -50.84
CA SER A 5 21.22 26.13 -49.51
C SER A 5 20.02 25.39 -48.92
N ARG A 6 20.13 24.06 -48.82
CA ARG A 6 19.17 23.22 -48.07
C ARG A 6 19.34 23.49 -46.57
N LYS A 7 18.40 24.21 -45.96
CA LYS A 7 18.29 24.35 -44.50
C LYS A 7 18.12 22.96 -43.85
N ARG A 8 19.18 22.49 -43.18
CA ARG A 8 19.20 21.28 -42.36
C ARG A 8 18.31 21.49 -41.13
N LYS A 9 17.16 20.82 -41.09
CA LYS A 9 16.23 20.82 -39.94
C LYS A 9 16.92 20.14 -38.75
N LYS A 10 17.21 20.89 -37.67
CA LYS A 10 17.80 20.32 -36.45
C LYS A 10 16.83 19.32 -35.82
N PRO A 11 17.27 18.10 -35.45
CA PRO A 11 16.41 17.13 -34.80
C PRO A 11 15.99 17.65 -33.42
N ALA A 12 14.69 17.56 -33.12
CA ALA A 12 14.15 17.92 -31.81
C ALA A 12 14.80 17.04 -30.73
N ARG A 13 15.43 17.68 -29.75
CA ARG A 13 16.14 17.03 -28.65
C ARG A 13 15.12 16.26 -27.80
N ARG A 14 15.12 14.94 -27.94
CA ARG A 14 14.29 14.01 -27.16
C ARG A 14 14.69 14.19 -25.68
N ARG A 15 13.81 14.78 -24.85
CA ARG A 15 14.04 14.88 -23.40
C ARG A 15 14.26 13.46 -22.87
N SER A 16 15.45 13.17 -22.36
CA SER A 16 15.75 11.94 -21.63
C SER A 16 14.90 11.88 -20.36
N ALA A 17 14.59 10.68 -19.89
CA ALA A 17 13.98 10.53 -18.57
C ALA A 17 14.89 11.17 -17.51
N PRO A 18 14.33 11.83 -16.48
CA PRO A 18 15.09 12.39 -15.38
C PRO A 18 15.88 11.27 -14.70
N GLY A 19 17.12 11.56 -14.33
CA GLY A 19 17.91 10.66 -13.50
C GLY A 19 17.34 10.57 -12.09
N LEU A 20 17.76 9.55 -11.33
CA LEU A 20 17.33 9.34 -9.94
C LEU A 20 17.54 10.57 -9.05
N ASP A 21 18.64 11.30 -9.25
CA ASP A 21 18.94 12.51 -8.46
C ASP A 21 17.97 13.65 -8.74
N ALA A 22 17.46 13.77 -9.97
CA ALA A 22 16.46 14.78 -10.31
C ALA A 22 15.10 14.43 -9.68
N ILE A 23 14.72 13.15 -9.69
CA ILE A 23 13.51 12.65 -9.02
C ILE A 23 13.62 12.87 -7.50
N ALA A 24 14.78 12.56 -6.91
CA ALA A 24 15.06 12.78 -5.50
C ALA A 24 14.97 14.27 -5.11
N ALA A 25 15.52 15.17 -5.94
CA ALA A 25 15.47 16.61 -5.72
C ALA A 25 14.04 17.16 -5.77
N GLU A 26 13.26 16.71 -6.76
CA GLU A 26 11.85 17.06 -6.90
C GLU A 26 11.05 16.56 -5.68
N ALA A 27 11.27 15.31 -5.27
CA ALA A 27 10.60 14.73 -4.12
C ALA A 27 10.91 15.49 -2.83
N VAL A 28 12.19 15.85 -2.56
CA VAL A 28 12.53 16.68 -1.39
C VAL A 28 11.85 18.04 -1.45
N THR A 29 11.78 18.67 -2.62
CA THR A 29 11.08 19.96 -2.76
C THR A 29 9.59 19.85 -2.41
N ALA A 30 8.95 18.74 -2.77
CA ALA A 30 7.53 18.51 -2.48
C ALA A 30 7.24 18.39 -0.97
N TYR A 31 8.22 18.00 -0.14
CA TYR A 31 8.02 17.97 1.32
C TYR A 31 7.77 19.34 1.95
N ARG A 32 7.97 20.46 1.23
CA ARG A 32 7.53 21.78 1.67
C ARG A 32 6.06 21.79 2.05
N GLU A 33 5.23 21.07 1.30
CA GLU A 33 3.79 21.02 1.50
C GLU A 33 3.43 20.31 2.82
N THR A 34 4.33 19.49 3.35
CA THR A 34 4.13 18.81 4.64
C THR A 34 4.44 19.70 5.84
N LEU A 35 5.14 20.82 5.68
CA LEU A 35 5.58 21.64 6.82
C LEU A 35 4.42 22.28 7.61
N ALA A 36 3.25 22.41 6.97
CA ALA A 36 2.07 23.08 7.53
C ALA A 36 0.89 22.13 7.83
N VAL A 37 1.12 20.81 7.80
CA VAL A 37 0.07 19.80 8.09
C VAL A 37 0.38 19.04 9.38
N ASP A 38 -0.56 18.21 9.83
CA ASP A 38 -0.34 17.29 10.95
C ASP A 38 0.49 16.06 10.55
N GLY A 39 0.95 15.30 11.54
CA GLY A 39 1.80 14.13 11.34
C GLY A 39 1.15 13.02 10.54
N PHE A 40 -0.18 12.84 10.62
CA PHE A 40 -0.87 11.81 9.86
C PHE A 40 -0.96 12.18 8.38
N ALA A 41 -1.21 13.45 8.07
CA ALA A 41 -1.18 13.97 6.71
C ALA A 41 0.24 13.90 6.11
N ALA A 42 1.28 14.17 6.90
CA ALA A 42 2.67 13.98 6.47
C ALA A 42 2.97 12.50 6.20
N GLU A 43 2.52 11.58 7.07
CA GLU A 43 2.66 10.13 6.85
C GLU A 43 1.95 9.68 5.56
N LEU A 44 0.74 10.19 5.30
CA LEU A 44 -0.04 9.86 4.11
C LEU A 44 0.62 10.36 2.82
N PHE A 45 1.11 11.61 2.83
CA PHE A 45 1.87 12.17 1.71
C PHE A 45 3.09 11.32 1.36
N THR A 46 3.87 10.91 2.38
CA THR A 46 5.03 10.05 2.17
C THR A 46 4.64 8.67 1.67
N ALA A 47 3.56 8.09 2.19
CA ALA A 47 3.07 6.79 1.76
C ALA A 47 2.63 6.82 0.27
N GLU A 48 1.97 7.89 -0.18
CA GLU A 48 1.59 8.06 -1.58
C GLU A 48 2.81 8.10 -2.52
N LEU A 49 3.85 8.85 -2.16
CA LEU A 49 5.11 8.89 -2.92
C LEU A 49 5.77 7.51 -3.01
N LEU A 50 5.91 6.82 -1.87
CA LEU A 50 6.48 5.48 -1.80
C LEU A 50 5.66 4.48 -2.62
N GLY A 51 4.34 4.59 -2.57
CA GLY A 51 3.39 3.79 -3.35
C GLY A 51 3.57 3.96 -4.85
N GLY A 52 3.66 5.21 -5.31
CA GLY A 52 3.89 5.53 -6.71
C GLY A 52 5.21 4.97 -7.23
N TRP A 53 6.28 5.06 -6.44
CA TRP A 53 7.59 4.50 -6.83
C TRP A 53 7.61 2.97 -6.78
N TRP A 54 7.00 2.35 -5.77
CA TRP A 54 6.87 0.90 -5.70
C TRP A 54 6.13 0.38 -6.93
N GLN A 55 4.98 0.97 -7.26
CA GLN A 55 4.18 0.51 -8.40
C GLN A 55 4.90 0.78 -9.74
N GLY A 56 5.54 1.94 -9.89
CA GLY A 56 6.40 2.21 -11.05
C GLY A 56 7.56 1.21 -11.20
N ALA A 57 8.16 0.80 -10.09
CA ALA A 57 9.27 -0.15 -10.08
C ALA A 57 8.83 -1.57 -10.42
N VAL A 58 7.70 -2.04 -9.85
CA VAL A 58 7.08 -3.33 -10.18
C VAL A 58 6.76 -3.40 -11.67
N ALA A 59 6.07 -2.38 -12.21
CA ALA A 59 5.76 -2.31 -13.65
C ALA A 59 7.01 -2.31 -14.55
N ALA A 60 8.14 -1.81 -14.04
CA ALA A 60 9.41 -1.75 -14.76
C ALA A 60 10.33 -2.96 -14.50
N GLY A 61 9.98 -3.86 -13.57
CA GLY A 61 10.87 -4.94 -13.11
C GLY A 61 12.17 -4.42 -12.49
N THR A 62 12.11 -3.31 -11.77
CA THR A 62 13.28 -2.65 -11.15
C THR A 62 13.16 -2.63 -9.63
N ASN A 63 14.24 -2.24 -8.94
CA ASN A 63 14.25 -2.18 -7.48
C ASN A 63 13.37 -1.03 -6.95
N PRO A 64 12.29 -1.30 -6.18
CA PRO A 64 11.41 -0.27 -5.62
C PRO A 64 12.10 0.68 -4.64
N GLU A 65 13.25 0.29 -4.07
CA GLU A 65 14.01 1.14 -3.15
C GLU A 65 14.99 2.09 -3.83
N ALA A 66 15.15 2.03 -5.16
CA ALA A 66 16.12 2.86 -5.87
C ALA A 66 15.87 4.36 -5.66
N VAL A 67 14.61 4.79 -5.78
CA VAL A 67 14.20 6.20 -5.60
C VAL A 67 14.24 6.61 -4.12
N PRO A 68 13.63 5.88 -3.16
CA PRO A 68 13.75 6.21 -1.74
C PRO A 68 15.20 6.34 -1.25
N ARG A 69 16.10 5.44 -1.69
CA ARG A 69 17.53 5.52 -1.34
C ARG A 69 18.21 6.74 -1.95
N ALA A 70 17.87 7.10 -3.18
CA ALA A 70 18.38 8.31 -3.80
C ALA A 70 17.89 9.57 -3.07
N LEU A 71 16.62 9.59 -2.63
CA LEU A 71 16.05 10.66 -1.82
C LEU A 71 16.81 10.83 -0.50
N VAL A 72 17.05 9.75 0.26
CA VAL A 72 17.82 9.82 1.52
C VAL A 72 19.22 10.38 1.27
N ARG A 73 19.93 9.91 0.23
CA ARG A 73 21.25 10.43 -0.14
C ARG A 73 21.20 11.91 -0.50
N TYR A 74 20.22 12.33 -1.28
CA TYR A 74 20.07 13.72 -1.69
C TYR A 74 19.76 14.62 -0.49
N ALA A 75 18.75 14.27 0.31
CA ALA A 75 18.30 15.02 1.47
C ALA A 75 19.40 15.16 2.54
N ALA A 76 20.23 14.12 2.74
CA ALA A 76 21.32 14.14 3.71
C ALA A 76 22.36 15.27 3.49
N HIS A 77 22.42 15.84 2.28
CA HIS A 77 23.34 16.93 1.93
C HIS A 77 22.62 18.29 1.81
N ARG A 78 21.34 18.39 2.19
CA ARG A 78 20.53 19.60 2.12
C ARG A 78 20.15 20.05 3.52
N ARG A 79 20.63 21.23 3.92
CA ARG A 79 20.30 21.85 5.20
C ARG A 79 19.01 22.68 5.07
N THR A 80 17.91 22.02 4.73
CA THR A 80 16.58 22.66 4.60
C THR A 80 15.53 21.88 5.38
N GLU A 81 14.47 22.57 5.79
CA GLU A 81 13.36 21.95 6.55
C GLU A 81 12.68 20.84 5.74
N GLU A 82 12.54 21.00 4.42
CA GLU A 82 11.94 19.97 3.57
C GLU A 82 12.79 18.69 3.52
N ALA A 83 14.11 18.83 3.55
CA ALA A 83 15.02 17.69 3.58
C ALA A 83 14.92 16.95 4.92
N LEU A 84 14.84 17.68 6.04
CA LEU A 84 14.64 17.08 7.36
C LEU A 84 13.27 16.40 7.46
N ALA A 85 12.20 17.05 6.99
CA ALA A 85 10.85 16.48 6.91
C ALA A 85 10.85 15.16 6.12
N ALA A 86 11.49 15.12 4.95
CA ALA A 86 11.58 13.91 4.14
C ALA A 86 12.30 12.76 4.87
N LEU A 87 13.39 13.07 5.57
CA LEU A 87 14.17 12.09 6.31
C LEU A 87 13.43 11.57 7.55
N LEU A 88 12.73 12.43 8.29
CA LEU A 88 11.91 12.04 9.44
C LEU A 88 10.78 11.10 9.02
N ALA A 89 10.06 11.43 7.94
CA ALA A 89 8.99 10.58 7.45
C ALA A 89 9.52 9.22 6.94
N LEU A 90 10.65 9.20 6.20
CA LEU A 90 11.27 7.96 5.72
C LEU A 90 11.89 7.10 6.83
N ALA A 91 12.35 7.72 7.93
CA ALA A 91 12.84 6.99 9.10
C ALA A 91 11.73 6.14 9.74
N HIS A 92 10.46 6.54 9.55
CA HIS A 92 9.30 5.80 10.02
C HIS A 92 8.70 4.88 8.95
N LEU A 93 8.43 5.42 7.76
CA LEU A 93 7.67 4.74 6.69
C LEU A 93 8.52 3.88 5.74
N GLY A 94 9.85 4.00 5.80
CA GLY A 94 10.74 3.21 4.94
C GLY A 94 10.42 1.72 5.00
N THR A 95 10.37 1.08 3.83
CA THR A 95 9.92 -0.32 3.68
C THR A 95 10.94 -1.33 4.19
N SER A 96 12.25 -1.03 4.11
CA SER A 96 13.31 -1.82 4.75
C SER A 96 13.88 -1.14 5.99
N ALA A 97 14.44 -1.95 6.90
CA ALA A 97 15.19 -1.46 8.06
C ALA A 97 16.37 -0.57 7.61
N ALA A 98 17.14 -1.01 6.62
CA ALA A 98 18.29 -0.26 6.10
C ALA A 98 17.91 1.13 5.57
N LEU A 99 16.75 1.28 4.91
CA LEU A 99 16.27 2.59 4.47
C LEU A 99 15.90 3.48 5.66
N ARG A 100 15.16 2.93 6.64
CA ARG A 100 14.75 3.65 7.85
C ARG A 100 15.95 4.11 8.67
N ASP A 101 16.95 3.25 8.84
CA ASP A 101 18.15 3.56 9.62
C ASP A 101 19.01 4.62 8.93
N ALA A 102 19.18 4.52 7.61
CA ALA A 102 19.88 5.55 6.83
C ALA A 102 19.17 6.91 6.90
N ALA A 103 17.83 6.91 6.82
CA ALA A 103 17.02 8.12 6.94
C ALA A 103 17.12 8.72 8.36
N ARG A 104 17.02 7.90 9.40
CA ARG A 104 17.18 8.32 10.81
C ARG A 104 18.55 8.95 11.05
N ALA A 105 19.63 8.27 10.65
CA ALA A 105 20.98 8.78 10.82
C ALA A 105 21.19 10.12 10.08
N ALA A 106 20.60 10.29 8.90
CA ALA A 106 20.65 11.56 8.18
C ALA A 106 19.82 12.66 8.84
N ALA A 107 18.62 12.34 9.34
CA ALA A 107 17.78 13.29 10.08
C ALA A 107 18.49 13.80 11.35
N THR A 108 19.14 12.90 12.11
CA THR A 108 19.95 13.28 13.27
C THR A 108 21.04 14.28 12.88
N ARG A 109 21.81 14.02 11.82
CA ARG A 109 22.86 14.96 11.36
C ARG A 109 22.33 16.34 10.96
N LEU A 110 21.15 16.42 10.34
CA LEU A 110 20.55 17.72 10.00
C LEU A 110 20.04 18.45 11.24
N THR A 111 19.46 17.71 12.19
CA THR A 111 19.02 18.24 13.49
C THR A 111 20.20 18.79 14.28
N ASP A 112 21.29 18.04 14.38
CA ASP A 112 22.55 18.45 15.04
C ASP A 112 23.18 19.67 14.35
N ALA A 113 22.94 19.84 13.04
CA ALA A 113 23.37 21.01 12.28
C ALA A 113 22.43 22.22 12.41
N GLY A 114 21.38 22.13 13.24
CA GLY A 114 20.46 23.23 13.54
C GLY A 114 19.36 23.45 12.50
N VAL A 115 19.06 22.47 11.64
CA VAL A 115 17.92 22.57 10.72
C VAL A 115 16.61 22.48 11.54
N PRO A 116 15.66 23.42 11.40
CA PRO A 116 14.40 23.38 12.12
C PRO A 116 13.59 22.12 11.78
N ALA A 117 13.09 21.43 12.81
CA ALA A 117 12.18 20.31 12.64
C ALA A 117 10.77 20.80 12.24
N PRO A 118 10.03 20.06 11.39
CA PRO A 118 8.65 20.39 11.09
C PRO A 118 7.78 20.28 12.35
N GLY A 119 6.71 21.07 12.45
CA GLY A 119 5.84 21.09 13.62
C GLY A 119 5.16 19.75 13.96
N TRP A 120 5.09 18.83 13.00
CA TRP A 120 4.57 17.48 13.19
C TRP A 120 5.63 16.45 13.59
N ALA A 121 6.90 16.79 13.74
CA ALA A 121 7.98 15.82 13.95
C ALA A 121 7.70 14.83 15.10
N ASP A 122 7.16 15.33 16.22
CA ASP A 122 6.80 14.53 17.40
C ASP A 122 5.46 13.78 17.26
N GLN A 123 4.74 14.02 16.17
CA GLN A 123 3.46 13.38 15.83
C GLN A 123 3.62 12.15 14.93
N VAL A 124 4.85 11.79 14.54
CA VAL A 124 5.16 10.59 13.75
C VAL A 124 5.86 9.55 14.63
N GLY A 125 5.60 8.27 14.41
CA GLY A 125 6.19 7.17 15.20
C GLY A 125 5.23 6.01 15.48
N PRO A 126 5.38 5.28 16.60
CA PRO A 126 4.53 4.14 16.93
C PRO A 126 3.06 4.51 17.18
N VAL A 127 2.13 3.59 16.91
CA VAL A 127 0.71 3.72 17.26
C VAL A 127 0.26 2.61 18.20
N ALA A 128 -0.78 2.85 18.99
CA ALA A 128 -1.48 1.81 19.73
C ALA A 128 -2.57 1.18 18.85
N VAL A 129 -2.71 -0.15 18.85
CA VAL A 129 -3.85 -0.85 18.25
C VAL A 129 -4.99 -0.89 19.28
N LEU A 130 -6.19 -0.47 18.89
CA LEU A 130 -7.34 -0.44 19.78
C LEU A 130 -8.27 -1.64 19.63
N ARG A 131 -8.59 -1.99 18.38
CA ARG A 131 -9.43 -3.15 18.05
C ARG A 131 -9.16 -3.62 16.63
N CYS A 132 -9.37 -4.90 16.38
CA CYS A 132 -9.42 -5.45 15.03
C CYS A 132 -10.68 -6.31 14.84
N ALA A 133 -11.10 -6.44 13.59
CA ALA A 133 -12.18 -7.33 13.17
C ALA A 133 -11.83 -7.99 11.83
N LEU A 134 -12.41 -9.16 11.60
CA LEU A 134 -12.37 -9.86 10.32
C LEU A 134 -13.78 -9.85 9.73
N VAL A 135 -13.86 -9.59 8.44
CA VAL A 135 -15.04 -9.88 7.63
C VAL A 135 -14.66 -10.97 6.65
N THR A 136 -15.34 -12.10 6.73
CA THR A 136 -15.12 -13.26 5.84
C THR A 136 -16.38 -13.54 5.07
N ASP A 137 -16.27 -13.87 3.79
CA ASP A 137 -17.41 -14.45 3.07
C ASP A 137 -17.63 -15.92 3.47
N ALA A 138 -18.80 -16.45 3.11
CA ALA A 138 -19.22 -17.81 3.40
C ALA A 138 -18.42 -18.89 2.66
N TYR A 139 -17.67 -18.53 1.62
CA TYR A 139 -16.88 -19.44 0.78
C TYR A 139 -15.40 -19.48 1.21
N GLY A 140 -14.95 -18.53 2.02
CA GLY A 140 -13.57 -18.37 2.44
C GLY A 140 -12.66 -17.81 1.34
N GLU A 141 -13.23 -17.21 0.30
CA GLU A 141 -12.48 -16.70 -0.85
C GLU A 141 -11.82 -15.37 -0.52
N GLN A 142 -12.43 -14.56 0.33
CA GLN A 142 -11.97 -13.23 0.69
C GLN A 142 -12.04 -13.00 2.19
N THR A 143 -11.12 -12.17 2.68
CA THR A 143 -11.12 -11.70 4.05
C THR A 143 -10.75 -10.23 4.10
N THR A 144 -11.65 -9.39 4.62
CA THR A 144 -11.30 -8.01 4.98
C THR A 144 -10.84 -7.97 6.42
N VAL A 145 -9.62 -7.47 6.65
CA VAL A 145 -9.10 -7.16 7.98
C VAL A 145 -9.31 -5.68 8.26
N LEU A 146 -10.00 -5.38 9.35
CA LEU A 146 -10.14 -4.03 9.90
C LEU A 146 -9.26 -3.91 11.14
N CYS A 147 -8.46 -2.85 11.23
CA CYS A 147 -7.74 -2.54 12.47
C CYS A 147 -7.76 -1.04 12.74
N GLU A 148 -8.13 -0.70 13.96
CA GLU A 148 -8.14 0.67 14.47
C GLU A 148 -6.86 0.97 15.24
N TYR A 149 -6.30 2.15 14.99
CA TYR A 149 -5.10 2.65 15.59
C TYR A 149 -5.34 4.01 16.24
N ARG A 150 -4.54 4.30 17.27
CA ARG A 150 -4.54 5.58 17.98
C ARG A 150 -3.12 6.10 18.19
N ARG A 151 -2.97 7.41 18.03
CA ARG A 151 -1.78 8.18 18.44
C ARG A 151 -2.25 9.45 19.13
N GLY A 152 -2.00 9.56 20.44
CA GLY A 152 -2.60 10.62 21.24
C GLY A 152 -4.13 10.59 21.09
N GLU A 153 -4.73 11.70 20.67
CA GLU A 153 -6.16 11.80 20.39
C GLU A 153 -6.54 11.38 18.95
N ALA A 154 -5.58 11.36 18.03
CA ALA A 154 -5.83 11.00 16.64
C ALA A 154 -6.12 9.49 16.51
N ARG A 155 -7.23 9.16 15.83
CA ARG A 155 -7.61 7.78 15.51
C ARG A 155 -7.76 7.63 14.01
N HIS A 156 -7.37 6.47 13.51
CA HIS A 156 -7.56 6.06 12.12
C HIS A 156 -7.69 4.55 12.04
N ALA A 157 -8.29 4.03 10.98
CA ALA A 157 -8.43 2.60 10.79
C ALA A 157 -7.94 2.17 9.40
N LEU A 158 -7.28 1.03 9.34
CA LEU A 158 -6.96 0.30 8.12
C LEU A 158 -8.12 -0.63 7.77
N SER A 159 -8.51 -0.65 6.50
CA SER A 159 -9.25 -1.74 5.88
C SER A 159 -8.39 -2.37 4.80
N ALA A 160 -8.14 -3.66 4.88
CA ALA A 160 -7.36 -4.39 3.88
C ALA A 160 -8.08 -5.67 3.46
N LEU A 161 -8.23 -5.88 2.15
CA LEU A 161 -8.86 -7.04 1.55
C LEU A 161 -7.79 -8.04 1.13
N LEU A 162 -7.89 -9.26 1.63
CA LEU A 162 -7.13 -10.43 1.19
C LEU A 162 -8.00 -11.26 0.26
N ASP A 163 -7.41 -11.76 -0.81
CA ASP A 163 -8.05 -12.70 -1.75
C ASP A 163 -7.28 -14.03 -1.71
N HIS A 164 -7.96 -15.07 -1.24
CA HIS A 164 -7.43 -16.41 -1.01
C HIS A 164 -7.58 -17.35 -2.21
N ASP A 165 -8.39 -16.99 -3.21
CA ASP A 165 -8.67 -17.83 -4.38
C ASP A 165 -7.82 -17.40 -5.58
N GLU A 166 -8.05 -16.19 -6.08
CA GLU A 166 -7.31 -15.68 -7.23
C GLU A 166 -5.91 -15.21 -6.81
N ALA A 167 -5.77 -14.72 -5.58
CA ALA A 167 -4.55 -14.09 -5.12
C ALA A 167 -3.71 -14.83 -4.07
N ASP A 168 -3.97 -16.11 -3.83
CA ASP A 168 -3.21 -16.97 -2.89
C ASP A 168 -2.96 -16.31 -1.51
N GLY A 169 -3.97 -15.58 -1.02
CA GLY A 169 -3.98 -14.88 0.26
C GLY A 169 -3.31 -13.51 0.25
N ALA A 170 -2.96 -12.96 -0.92
CA ALA A 170 -2.37 -11.63 -1.03
C ALA A 170 -3.35 -10.52 -0.67
N VAL A 171 -2.82 -9.41 -0.15
CA VAL A 171 -3.62 -8.17 -0.01
C VAL A 171 -3.83 -7.58 -1.40
N VAL A 172 -5.08 -7.54 -1.85
CA VAL A 172 -5.48 -7.03 -3.17
C VAL A 172 -6.02 -5.59 -3.13
N ASP A 173 -6.47 -5.13 -1.95
CA ASP A 173 -6.86 -3.74 -1.72
C ASP A 173 -6.56 -3.30 -0.28
N ALA A 174 -6.19 -2.03 -0.08
CA ALA A 174 -5.99 -1.48 1.26
C ALA A 174 -6.12 0.05 1.30
N TRP A 175 -6.79 0.56 2.33
CA TRP A 175 -7.00 1.99 2.52
C TRP A 175 -7.18 2.38 4.00
N PHE A 176 -6.99 3.66 4.31
CA PHE A 176 -7.19 4.21 5.65
C PHE A 176 -8.41 5.13 5.75
N SER A 177 -9.15 5.00 6.85
CA SER A 177 -10.21 5.92 7.28
C SER A 177 -9.75 6.77 8.46
N ALA A 178 -10.05 8.06 8.45
CA ALA A 178 -9.96 8.93 9.64
C ALA A 178 -11.15 8.76 10.60
N GLY A 179 -12.24 8.12 10.14
CA GLY A 179 -13.43 7.82 10.93
C GLY A 179 -13.53 6.33 11.22
N PRO A 180 -12.82 5.80 12.24
CA PRO A 180 -12.83 4.37 12.53
C PRO A 180 -14.21 3.88 12.95
N ASP A 181 -14.95 4.63 13.78
CA ASP A 181 -16.29 4.20 14.22
C ASP A 181 -17.27 4.11 13.05
N GLU A 182 -17.21 5.08 12.13
CA GLU A 182 -17.99 5.07 10.90
C GLU A 182 -17.63 3.89 10.01
N LEU A 183 -16.33 3.62 9.80
CA LEU A 183 -15.88 2.46 9.03
C LEU A 183 -16.43 1.15 9.60
N PHE A 184 -16.26 0.91 10.91
CA PHE A 184 -16.72 -0.33 11.55
C PHE A 184 -18.25 -0.45 11.49
N ALA A 185 -18.98 0.65 11.76
CA ALA A 185 -20.45 0.65 11.71
C ALA A 185 -20.97 0.39 10.30
N GLN A 186 -20.42 1.05 9.28
CA GLN A 186 -20.82 0.84 7.90
C GLN A 186 -20.48 -0.58 7.40
N THR A 187 -19.35 -1.13 7.82
CA THR A 187 -19.00 -2.51 7.46
C THR A 187 -19.95 -3.50 8.14
N ALA A 188 -20.27 -3.30 9.42
CA ALA A 188 -21.26 -4.14 10.12
C ALA A 188 -22.65 -4.06 9.46
N ALA A 189 -23.08 -2.87 9.02
CA ALA A 189 -24.33 -2.70 8.29
C ALA A 189 -24.32 -3.47 6.96
N ARG A 190 -23.26 -3.37 6.16
CA ARG A 190 -23.12 -4.14 4.91
C ARG A 190 -23.13 -5.65 5.13
N VAL A 191 -22.53 -6.11 6.24
CA VAL A 191 -22.54 -7.53 6.61
C VAL A 191 -23.96 -7.97 6.99
N ALA A 192 -24.71 -7.16 7.73
CA ALA A 192 -26.10 -7.45 8.07
C ALA A 192 -27.01 -7.50 6.82
N GLU A 193 -26.74 -6.66 5.82
CA GLU A 193 -27.44 -6.64 4.52
C GLU A 193 -27.03 -7.78 3.58
N SER A 194 -26.01 -8.58 3.93
CA SER A 194 -25.49 -9.64 3.07
C SER A 194 -26.30 -10.94 3.11
N ASP A 195 -27.39 -11.00 3.88
CA ASP A 195 -28.23 -12.20 4.06
C ASP A 195 -27.43 -13.47 4.43
N GLY A 196 -26.39 -13.30 5.25
CA GLY A 196 -25.53 -14.39 5.74
C GLY A 196 -24.38 -14.77 4.81
N VAL A 197 -24.19 -14.08 3.68
CA VAL A 197 -23.06 -14.29 2.77
C VAL A 197 -21.74 -13.82 3.39
N ALA A 198 -21.76 -12.83 4.27
CA ALA A 198 -20.60 -12.37 5.02
C ALA A 198 -20.82 -12.48 6.52
N ALA A 199 -19.74 -12.68 7.27
CA ALA A 199 -19.72 -12.66 8.71
C ALA A 199 -18.63 -11.71 9.21
N MET A 200 -18.96 -10.90 10.22
CA MET A 200 -18.01 -10.02 10.90
C MET A 200 -17.78 -10.51 12.33
N ALA A 201 -16.51 -10.67 12.70
CA ALA A 201 -16.12 -11.08 14.04
C ALA A 201 -14.96 -10.22 14.56
N SER A 202 -14.96 -9.91 15.86
CA SER A 202 -13.77 -9.34 16.50
C SER A 202 -12.62 -10.35 16.46
N THR A 203 -11.40 -9.86 16.31
CA THR A 203 -10.19 -10.68 16.36
C THR A 203 -9.14 -10.03 17.24
N ASP A 204 -8.28 -10.83 17.84
CA ASP A 204 -7.10 -10.31 18.53
C ASP A 204 -6.15 -9.64 17.52
N PRO A 205 -5.42 -8.57 17.95
CA PRO A 205 -4.48 -7.87 17.08
C PRO A 205 -3.36 -8.74 16.51
N GLY A 206 -2.88 -9.78 17.20
CA GLY A 206 -1.81 -10.63 16.69
C GLY A 206 -2.25 -11.49 15.51
N ARG A 207 -3.46 -12.04 15.58
CA ARG A 207 -4.07 -12.75 14.44
C ARG A 207 -4.24 -11.83 13.24
N ALA A 208 -4.75 -10.62 13.44
CA ALA A 208 -4.86 -9.64 12.36
C ALA A 208 -3.48 -9.29 11.77
N ALA A 209 -2.47 -9.08 12.63
CA ALA A 209 -1.11 -8.79 12.20
C ALA A 209 -0.48 -9.94 11.39
N ARG A 210 -0.70 -11.21 11.78
CA ARG A 210 -0.24 -12.37 11.01
C ARG A 210 -0.86 -12.42 9.61
N LEU A 211 -2.18 -12.27 9.51
CA LEU A 211 -2.88 -12.26 8.22
C LEU A 211 -2.35 -11.16 7.31
N LEU A 212 -2.26 -9.93 7.84
CA LEU A 212 -1.78 -8.79 7.08
C LEU A 212 -0.30 -8.93 6.67
N ARG A 213 0.58 -9.38 7.56
CA ARG A 213 2.00 -9.61 7.23
C ARG A 213 2.15 -10.66 6.13
N ALA A 214 1.42 -11.77 6.22
CA ALA A 214 1.42 -12.80 5.19
C ALA A 214 0.89 -12.26 3.85
N GLY A 215 -0.25 -11.56 3.86
CA GLY A 215 -0.85 -11.05 2.63
C GLY A 215 -0.04 -9.95 1.95
N PHE A 216 0.61 -9.05 2.71
CA PHE A 216 1.54 -8.09 2.13
C PHE A 216 2.83 -8.74 1.61
N ALA A 217 3.33 -9.80 2.27
CA ALA A 217 4.46 -10.56 1.75
C ALA A 217 4.11 -11.23 0.42
N ARG A 218 2.90 -11.80 0.28
CA ARG A 218 2.42 -12.37 -0.98
C ARG A 218 2.20 -11.34 -2.07
N LEU A 219 1.68 -10.17 -1.73
CA LEU A 219 1.63 -9.03 -2.66
C LEU A 219 3.03 -8.66 -3.16
N ASP A 220 4.05 -8.69 -2.31
CA ASP A 220 5.41 -8.32 -2.69
C ASP A 220 6.12 -9.39 -3.53
N GLU A 221 5.76 -10.66 -3.36
CA GLU A 221 6.18 -11.77 -4.22
C GLU A 221 5.48 -11.71 -5.59
N TRP A 222 4.29 -11.11 -5.65
CA TRP A 222 3.55 -10.87 -6.87
C TRP A 222 4.26 -9.80 -7.71
N ALA A 223 5.07 -10.23 -8.67
CA ALA A 223 5.86 -9.37 -9.54
C ALA A 223 5.03 -8.63 -10.62
N GLU A 224 3.77 -8.31 -10.34
CA GLU A 224 2.86 -7.61 -11.25
C GLU A 224 2.24 -6.39 -10.59
N PRO A 225 1.95 -5.33 -11.36
CA PRO A 225 1.19 -4.19 -10.87
C PRO A 225 -0.16 -4.61 -10.29
N THR A 226 -0.51 -4.06 -9.13
CA THR A 226 -1.88 -4.19 -8.62
C THR A 226 -2.81 -3.28 -9.42
N ASP A 227 -4.03 -3.76 -9.68
CA ASP A 227 -5.11 -3.00 -10.28
C ASP A 227 -5.83 -2.08 -9.26
N SER A 228 -5.54 -2.21 -7.95
CA SER A 228 -6.10 -1.31 -6.93
C SER A 228 -5.53 0.10 -7.08
N GLU A 229 -6.42 1.09 -7.07
CA GLU A 229 -6.04 2.50 -7.03
C GLU A 229 -5.48 2.92 -5.66
N ASP A 230 -5.97 2.32 -4.57
CA ASP A 230 -5.70 2.76 -3.20
C ASP A 230 -4.51 2.01 -2.57
N LEU A 231 -4.41 0.70 -2.79
CA LEU A 231 -3.38 -0.15 -2.18
C LEU A 231 -1.96 0.41 -2.31
N PRO A 232 -1.47 0.85 -3.49
CA PRO A 232 -0.13 1.42 -3.57
C PRO A 232 0.06 2.61 -2.64
N GLN A 233 -0.93 3.51 -2.57
CA GLN A 233 -0.87 4.78 -1.83
C GLN A 233 -0.76 4.55 -0.32
N TYR A 234 -1.38 3.48 0.19
CA TYR A 234 -1.42 3.18 1.61
C TYR A 234 -0.46 2.06 2.04
N ARG A 235 0.17 1.33 1.10
CA ARG A 235 1.02 0.17 1.41
C ARG A 235 2.12 0.48 2.43
N ALA A 236 2.88 1.57 2.24
CA ALA A 236 3.97 1.92 3.16
C ALA A 236 3.47 2.25 4.57
N LEU A 237 2.31 2.92 4.66
CA LEU A 237 1.65 3.24 5.92
C LEU A 237 1.12 1.98 6.61
N ALA A 238 0.45 1.09 5.88
CA ALA A 238 -0.02 -0.19 6.40
C ALA A 238 1.14 -1.03 6.96
N LEU A 239 2.25 -1.13 6.22
CA LEU A 239 3.47 -1.79 6.69
C LEU A 239 4.07 -1.13 7.93
N ALA A 240 3.96 0.20 8.07
CA ALA A 240 4.37 0.90 9.29
C ALA A 240 3.50 0.52 10.47
N ARG A 241 2.17 0.51 10.31
CA ARG A 241 1.26 0.09 11.36
C ARG A 241 1.49 -1.36 11.78
N LEU A 242 1.78 -2.26 10.83
CA LEU A 242 2.11 -3.66 11.14
C LEU A 242 3.38 -3.86 11.96
N ARG A 243 4.32 -2.91 11.92
CA ARG A 243 5.50 -2.93 12.79
C ARG A 243 5.15 -2.58 14.25
N ASP A 244 4.08 -1.81 14.44
CA ASP A 244 3.60 -1.38 15.76
C ASP A 244 2.59 -2.38 16.36
N MET A 245 2.10 -3.34 15.56
CA MET A 245 1.22 -4.40 16.04
C MET A 245 2.00 -5.50 16.76
N PRO A 246 1.41 -6.15 17.79
CA PRO A 246 2.09 -7.21 18.53
C PRO A 246 2.64 -8.31 17.61
N GLY A 247 3.84 -8.76 17.93
CA GLY A 247 4.45 -9.94 17.32
C GLY A 247 3.94 -11.23 17.97
N ASP A 248 4.26 -12.37 17.36
CA ASP A 248 3.90 -13.68 17.95
C ASP A 248 4.54 -13.92 19.32
N ALA A 249 5.63 -13.21 19.64
CA ALA A 249 6.33 -13.29 20.92
C ALA A 249 5.60 -12.57 22.08
N GLU A 250 4.75 -11.57 21.79
CA GLU A 250 4.12 -10.74 22.83
C GLU A 250 2.79 -11.31 23.36
N ILE A 251 2.19 -12.28 22.66
CA ILE A 251 0.91 -12.90 23.04
C ILE A 251 1.09 -13.96 24.15
N GLY A 252 2.33 -14.31 24.52
CA GLY A 252 2.63 -15.26 25.59
C GLY A 252 2.57 -14.71 27.02
N ALA A 253 2.46 -13.40 27.24
CA ALA A 253 2.67 -12.79 28.56
C ALA A 253 1.49 -11.98 29.13
N GLY A 254 0.37 -11.86 28.40
CA GLY A 254 -0.77 -11.02 28.79
C GLY A 254 -2.00 -11.82 29.23
N GLU A 255 -1.90 -12.43 30.41
CA GLU A 255 -2.97 -12.63 31.39
C GLU A 255 -4.44 -12.52 30.91
N LEU A 256 -5.04 -13.66 30.58
CA LEU A 256 -6.50 -13.86 30.60
C LEU A 256 -6.96 -14.05 32.06
N THR A 257 -6.93 -13.02 32.89
CA THR A 257 -7.72 -13.00 34.13
C THR A 257 -9.13 -12.54 33.81
N GLY A 258 -9.89 -13.45 33.21
CA GLY A 258 -11.34 -13.43 33.24
C GLY A 258 -11.81 -14.59 34.10
N THR A 259 -11.98 -14.33 35.39
CA THR A 259 -12.67 -15.19 36.36
C THR A 259 -14.07 -15.48 35.82
N GLY A 260 -14.23 -16.67 35.25
CA GLY A 260 -15.52 -17.23 34.88
C GLY A 260 -15.67 -18.54 35.64
N ASP A 261 -16.42 -18.47 36.73
CA ASP A 261 -16.82 -19.63 37.53
C ASP A 261 -17.43 -20.70 36.61
N ARG A 262 -16.79 -21.86 36.56
CA ARG A 262 -17.34 -23.07 35.95
C ARG A 262 -18.12 -23.82 37.03
N GLU A 263 -19.43 -23.65 37.04
CA GLU A 263 -20.31 -24.67 37.59
C GLU A 263 -20.50 -25.78 36.56
N THR A 264 -20.02 -26.96 36.93
CA THR A 264 -20.19 -28.22 36.21
C THR A 264 -21.52 -28.84 36.62
N PRO A 265 -22.21 -29.55 35.71
CA PRO A 265 -22.72 -30.84 36.14
C PRO A 265 -22.28 -31.97 35.21
N ALA A 266 -21.94 -33.07 35.87
CA ALA A 266 -21.56 -34.35 35.33
C ALA A 266 -22.71 -35.03 34.59
N GLY A 267 -22.39 -35.88 33.60
CA GLY A 267 -23.39 -36.74 32.97
C GLY A 267 -22.95 -37.52 31.73
N SER A 268 -22.26 -38.63 31.99
CA SER A 268 -22.29 -39.91 31.23
C SER A 268 -21.85 -40.02 29.75
N SER A 269 -20.94 -40.97 29.60
CA SER A 269 -20.36 -41.65 28.43
C SER A 269 -21.31 -42.43 27.53
N SER A 270 -20.97 -42.49 26.23
CA SER A 270 -20.82 -43.69 25.35
C SER A 270 -20.72 -43.20 23.90
N GLY A 271 -19.68 -43.46 23.11
CA GLY A 271 -19.33 -44.76 22.54
C GLY A 271 -19.87 -44.86 21.10
N GLY A 272 -19.01 -44.87 20.06
CA GLY A 272 -19.42 -45.17 18.69
C GLY A 272 -18.49 -44.61 17.60
N ALA A 273 -17.82 -45.49 16.87
CA ALA A 273 -16.86 -45.18 15.81
C ALA A 273 -17.48 -45.21 14.40
N ALA A 274 -17.07 -44.24 13.56
CA ALA A 274 -16.97 -44.22 12.07
C ALA A 274 -18.27 -44.40 11.22
N PRO A 275 -18.32 -44.01 9.92
CA PRO A 275 -17.23 -43.61 9.00
C PRO A 275 -17.46 -42.35 8.13
N VAL A 276 -16.39 -41.99 7.41
CA VAL A 276 -16.22 -40.92 6.41
C VAL A 276 -17.04 -41.16 5.12
N PRO A 277 -17.51 -40.11 4.41
CA PRO A 277 -17.73 -40.18 2.98
C PRO A 277 -16.90 -39.17 2.15
N ARG A 278 -16.10 -39.76 1.25
CA ARG A 278 -15.74 -39.43 -0.15
C ARG A 278 -16.03 -38.02 -0.73
N THR A 279 -14.92 -37.38 -1.13
CA THR A 279 -14.60 -36.75 -2.43
C THR A 279 -15.73 -36.10 -3.26
N ALA A 280 -15.66 -34.78 -3.43
CA ALA A 280 -16.37 -33.99 -4.44
C ALA A 280 -15.54 -33.80 -5.73
N PRO A 281 -16.15 -33.67 -6.94
CA PRO A 281 -15.45 -33.45 -8.20
C PRO A 281 -15.13 -31.96 -8.46
N PRO A 282 -14.20 -31.62 -9.37
CA PRO A 282 -13.79 -30.23 -9.60
C PRO A 282 -14.83 -29.44 -10.41
N ALA A 283 -15.22 -28.27 -9.90
CA ALA A 283 -16.08 -27.32 -10.59
C ALA A 283 -15.29 -26.52 -11.65
N ARG A 284 -15.96 -26.26 -12.77
CA ARG A 284 -15.41 -25.60 -13.96
C ARG A 284 -15.28 -24.09 -13.75
N ARG A 285 -14.12 -23.56 -14.13
CA ARG A 285 -13.77 -22.13 -14.15
C ARG A 285 -14.64 -21.34 -15.14
N HIS A 286 -15.21 -20.23 -14.67
CA HIS A 286 -15.63 -19.10 -15.51
C HIS A 286 -15.23 -17.78 -14.83
N PRO A 287 -14.64 -16.81 -15.55
CA PRO A 287 -14.16 -15.58 -14.95
C PRO A 287 -15.33 -14.61 -14.70
N VAL A 288 -15.54 -14.21 -13.44
CA VAL A 288 -16.45 -13.13 -13.08
C VAL A 288 -15.63 -11.87 -12.86
N ARG A 289 -15.68 -10.95 -13.84
CA ARG A 289 -15.18 -9.58 -13.67
C ARG A 289 -16.06 -8.85 -12.65
N THR A 290 -15.54 -8.59 -11.46
CA THR A 290 -16.20 -7.70 -10.51
C THR A 290 -15.74 -6.25 -10.71
N ARG A 291 -16.72 -5.37 -10.97
CA ARG A 291 -16.54 -3.91 -10.97
C ARG A 291 -16.58 -3.43 -9.53
N SER A 292 -15.50 -2.82 -9.04
CA SER A 292 -15.54 -2.13 -7.76
C SER A 292 -16.43 -0.88 -7.85
N THR A 293 -17.42 -0.81 -6.97
CA THR A 293 -18.31 0.35 -6.82
C THR A 293 -17.71 1.32 -5.81
N ARG A 294 -17.42 2.53 -6.29
CA ARG A 294 -16.80 3.63 -5.54
C ARG A 294 -17.75 4.16 -4.45
N SER A 295 -17.28 4.22 -3.20
CA SER A 295 -17.78 5.20 -2.22
C SER A 295 -16.63 6.09 -1.76
N THR A 296 -16.50 7.25 -2.41
CA THR A 296 -15.52 8.28 -2.10
C THR A 296 -16.05 9.21 -1.02
N GLY A 297 -15.57 9.04 0.22
CA GLY A 297 -15.84 9.92 1.35
C GLY A 297 -14.79 11.04 1.53
N CYS A 298 -15.24 12.29 1.36
CA CYS A 298 -14.76 13.58 1.88
C CYS A 298 -13.30 14.08 1.80
N TRP A 299 -12.23 13.30 1.69
CA TRP A 299 -10.86 13.88 1.64
C TRP A 299 -10.36 14.26 0.24
N ARG A 300 -11.04 13.82 -0.83
CA ARG A 300 -10.63 14.07 -2.22
C ARG A 300 -10.67 15.55 -2.68
N ARG A 301 -11.10 16.50 -1.84
CA ARG A 301 -11.30 17.89 -2.25
C ARG A 301 -10.11 18.82 -2.04
N THR A 302 -9.08 18.45 -1.28
CA THR A 302 -7.92 19.33 -1.04
C THR A 302 -6.65 18.89 -1.76
N TRP A 303 -6.55 17.63 -2.20
CA TRP A 303 -5.40 17.14 -2.96
C TRP A 303 -5.87 16.31 -4.16
N SER A 304 -5.96 16.95 -5.33
CA SER A 304 -6.18 16.21 -6.55
C SER A 304 -4.87 15.60 -7.03
N ALA A 305 -4.82 14.27 -7.06
CA ALA A 305 -3.84 13.47 -7.79
C ALA A 305 -3.85 13.72 -9.33
N ARG A 306 -4.39 14.85 -9.80
CA ARG A 306 -4.34 15.29 -11.21
C ARG A 306 -3.09 16.09 -11.54
N GLN A 307 -2.40 16.69 -10.58
CA GLN A 307 -1.20 17.47 -10.88
C GLN A 307 0.07 16.61 -11.04
N TRP A 308 0.10 15.40 -10.46
CA TRP A 308 1.25 14.48 -10.59
C TRP A 308 1.10 13.39 -11.66
N ARG A 309 -0.11 13.11 -12.18
CA ARG A 309 -0.37 12.09 -13.24
C ARG A 309 0.06 12.51 -14.66
N GLY A 310 1.11 13.32 -14.77
CA GLY A 310 1.55 13.90 -16.03
C GLY A 310 3.07 13.90 -16.21
N SER A 311 3.72 12.74 -16.34
CA SER A 311 4.70 12.53 -17.44
C SER A 311 5.51 11.23 -17.44
N TRP A 312 5.51 10.36 -16.42
CA TRP A 312 6.57 9.33 -16.37
C TRP A 312 6.20 7.85 -16.53
N LEU A 313 4.93 7.43 -16.50
CA LEU A 313 4.58 6.00 -16.55
C LEU A 313 3.40 5.66 -17.48
N ARG A 314 3.50 6.04 -18.76
CA ARG A 314 2.74 5.34 -19.82
C ARG A 314 3.71 4.54 -20.69
N PRO A 315 3.68 3.19 -20.66
CA PRO A 315 4.26 2.41 -21.74
C PRO A 315 3.49 2.76 -23.02
N ARG A 316 4.16 3.35 -24.01
CA ARG A 316 3.58 3.52 -25.34
C ARG A 316 3.45 2.13 -25.98
N PRO A 317 2.32 1.81 -26.64
CA PRO A 317 2.21 0.57 -27.39
C PRO A 317 3.31 0.53 -28.46
N ARG A 318 4.10 -0.55 -28.47
CA ARG A 318 5.05 -0.85 -29.54
C ARG A 318 4.26 -0.92 -30.84
N ARG A 319 4.43 0.07 -31.71
CA ARG A 319 4.06 -0.06 -33.13
C ARG A 319 5.07 -1.00 -33.77
N SER A 320 4.61 -2.17 -34.18
CA SER A 320 5.37 -3.12 -35.00
C SER A 320 5.89 -2.43 -36.27
N PRO A 321 7.15 -2.63 -36.68
CA PRO A 321 7.64 -2.14 -37.97
C PRO A 321 6.94 -2.90 -39.10
N GLY A 322 6.58 -2.17 -40.15
CA GLY A 322 5.70 -2.63 -41.20
C GLY A 322 6.18 -3.88 -41.95
N MET A 323 5.30 -4.87 -42.04
CA MET A 323 5.33 -5.85 -43.11
C MET A 323 5.12 -5.13 -44.45
N ARG A 324 6.17 -5.12 -45.27
CA ARG A 324 6.09 -4.77 -46.69
C ARG A 324 5.21 -5.80 -47.38
N ARG A 325 4.09 -5.35 -47.96
CA ARG A 325 3.32 -6.16 -48.92
C ARG A 325 4.16 -6.38 -50.19
N PRO A 326 4.26 -7.60 -50.72
CA PRO A 326 4.87 -7.82 -52.03
C PRO A 326 3.97 -7.22 -53.12
N ARG A 327 4.55 -6.34 -53.95
CA ARG A 327 3.93 -5.88 -55.20
C ARG A 327 4.00 -7.02 -56.21
N TRP A 328 2.84 -7.50 -56.65
CA TRP A 328 2.73 -8.32 -57.86
C TRP A 328 2.92 -7.44 -59.11
N PRO A 329 3.59 -7.92 -60.16
CA PRO A 329 3.67 -7.20 -61.43
C PRO A 329 2.34 -7.33 -62.20
N PRO A 330 2.02 -6.36 -63.09
CA PRO A 330 0.82 -6.43 -63.90
C PRO A 330 0.98 -7.48 -65.00
N ARG A 331 -0.01 -8.38 -65.13
CA ARG A 331 -0.20 -9.19 -66.34
C ARG A 331 -0.57 -8.24 -67.49
N ARG A 332 0.22 -8.31 -68.57
CA ARG A 332 -0.14 -7.83 -69.92
C ARG A 332 -0.52 -9.07 -70.73
N GLY A 333 -1.60 -8.99 -71.51
CA GLY A 333 -1.97 -9.96 -72.54
C GLY A 333 -2.69 -11.18 -72.02
#